data_AF-A0AAD4L4H1-F1
#
_entry.id   AF-A0AAD4L4H1-F1
#
_cell.length_a   1.000
_cell.length_b   1.000
_cell.length_c   1.000
_cell.angle_alpha   90.00
_cell.angle_beta   90.00
_cell.angle_gamma   90.00
#
_symmetry.space_group_name_H-M   'P 1'
#
loop_
_entity.id
_entity.type
_entity.pdbx_description
1 polymer ?
#
loop_
_entity_poly.entity_id
_entity_poly.type
_entity_poly.pdbx_seq_one_letter_code
_entity_poly.pdbx_strand_id
1 'polypeptide(L)'
;MLARSVLRTAPARAIARQSLRQNSRASSTASGAENASSPFYLTATATAATIATIGSAAWYYHLYGQEAFAMTPAEEGLHPAKYPWEHAQWTKTFDHQALRRGFQVYREVCASCHSLTRVPWRDFVGVLHTVDEMKTMAEENEYDTEPNDEGEIEKRPGKLSDYMPAPYKNDEAARAANNGALPPDLSLIIKARHGGCDYVFSLLTGYPDEPPAGASVQEGLNFNPYFPGTGIAMARVLFDGLVEYEDGTPATTSQMAKDVVEFLNWAAEPEMDERKKMGLKAITISAGLFALSVWVKRYKWAAIKSRKIVYNPPVRR
;
A
#
# COMPACT_ATOMS: atom_id res chain seq x y z
N MET A 1 67.29 12.53 -7.86
CA MET A 1 67.33 13.79 -7.08
C MET A 1 66.11 13.77 -6.16
N LEU A 2 66.30 13.33 -4.91
CA LEU A 2 66.31 14.16 -3.68
C LEU A 2 64.89 14.60 -3.27
N ALA A 3 64.24 13.89 -2.33
CA ALA A 3 64.19 14.16 -0.87
C ALA A 3 63.24 15.34 -0.54
N ARG A 4 62.27 15.27 0.39
CA ARG A 4 62.37 15.20 1.88
C ARG A 4 60.92 15.08 2.42
N SER A 5 60.51 14.15 3.29
CA SER A 5 60.71 14.06 4.75
C SER A 5 60.63 15.38 5.54
N VAL A 6 59.56 15.58 6.30
CA VAL A 6 59.59 16.39 7.54
C VAL A 6 58.78 15.67 8.63
N LEU A 7 59.53 14.99 9.50
CA LEU A 7 59.18 14.70 10.89
C LEU A 7 59.19 16.00 11.70
N ARG A 8 58.22 16.19 12.59
CA ARG A 8 58.34 17.12 13.73
C ARG A 8 58.18 16.31 15.03
N THR A 9 59.29 16.20 15.75
CA THR A 9 59.40 15.92 17.20
C THR A 9 59.26 17.23 17.96
N ALA A 10 58.52 17.35 19.07
CA ALA A 10 58.90 17.10 20.48
C ALA A 10 57.81 17.75 21.39
N PRO A 11 57.83 17.68 22.75
CA PRO A 11 58.62 16.87 23.68
C PRO A 11 57.77 16.03 24.66
N ALA A 12 58.47 15.25 25.48
CA ALA A 12 57.94 14.40 26.53
C ALA A 12 57.72 15.13 27.87
N ARG A 13 56.76 14.59 28.64
CA ARG A 13 56.60 14.60 30.12
C ARG A 13 56.18 15.89 30.83
N ALA A 14 54.94 15.85 31.33
CA ALA A 14 54.66 16.06 32.76
C ALA A 14 53.58 15.06 33.19
N ILE A 15 53.95 14.11 34.06
CA ILE A 15 53.05 13.12 34.66
C ILE A 15 52.35 13.81 35.83
N ALA A 16 51.10 14.23 35.66
CA ALA A 16 50.23 14.57 36.77
C ALA A 16 49.63 13.26 37.32
N ARG A 17 50.05 12.86 38.52
CA ARG A 17 49.45 11.75 39.26
C ARG A 17 48.03 12.13 39.67
N GLN A 18 47.04 11.82 38.82
CA GLN A 18 45.67 11.74 39.29
C GLN A 18 45.48 10.43 40.04
N SER A 19 45.26 10.56 41.35
CA SER A 19 44.75 9.53 42.24
C SER A 19 43.46 8.96 41.64
N LEU A 20 43.57 7.82 40.96
CA LEU A 20 42.43 7.00 40.60
C LEU A 20 41.85 6.44 41.90
N ARG A 21 40.85 7.13 42.45
CA ARG A 21 39.91 6.50 43.38
C ARG A 21 39.28 5.32 42.66
N GLN A 22 39.76 4.11 42.98
CA GLN A 22 39.08 2.88 42.62
C GLN A 22 37.71 2.90 43.28
N ASN A 23 36.68 3.27 42.52
CA ASN A 23 35.34 2.81 42.86
C ASN A 23 35.34 1.31 42.63
N SER A 24 35.44 0.55 43.71
CA SER A 24 35.15 -0.87 43.76
C SER A 24 33.72 -1.08 43.25
N ARG A 25 33.58 -1.41 41.96
CA ARG A 25 32.35 -2.03 41.46
C ARG A 25 32.36 -3.46 42.00
N ALA A 26 31.66 -3.68 43.11
CA ALA A 26 31.32 -5.01 43.57
C ALA A 26 30.29 -5.60 42.59
N SER A 27 30.74 -6.38 41.63
CA SER A 27 29.90 -7.36 40.94
C SER A 27 30.16 -8.71 41.59
N SER A 28 29.38 -9.03 42.61
CA SER A 28 29.28 -10.38 43.17
C SER A 28 27.99 -11.03 42.66
N THR A 29 28.11 -12.01 41.77
CA THR A 29 27.06 -13.02 41.55
C THR A 29 27.19 -14.05 42.67
N ALA A 30 26.64 -13.72 43.84
CA ALA A 30 26.42 -14.67 44.91
C ALA A 30 24.96 -14.53 45.36
N SER A 31 24.14 -15.51 44.97
CA SER A 31 22.79 -15.69 45.50
C SER A 31 22.93 -16.34 46.89
N GLY A 32 23.16 -15.51 47.90
CA GLY A 32 22.93 -15.86 49.30
C GLY A 32 21.54 -15.37 49.71
N ALA A 33 20.73 -16.25 50.27
CA ALA A 33 19.44 -15.89 50.86
C ALA A 33 19.70 -15.15 52.18
N GLU A 34 19.94 -13.83 52.09
CA GLU A 34 19.90 -12.94 53.23
C GLU A 34 18.63 -12.10 53.15
N ASN A 35 17.75 -12.26 54.15
CA ASN A 35 16.64 -11.35 54.43
C ASN A 35 17.20 -9.99 54.89
N ALA A 36 17.74 -9.21 53.94
CA ALA A 36 18.05 -7.81 54.17
C ALA A 36 16.75 -7.03 53.98
N SER A 37 16.14 -6.57 55.07
CA SER A 37 15.08 -5.57 55.02
C SER A 37 15.58 -4.38 54.20
N SER A 38 15.00 -4.13 53.02
CA SER A 38 15.41 -2.99 52.20
C SER A 38 15.19 -1.71 53.02
N PRO A 39 16.20 -0.86 53.22
CA PRO A 39 16.01 0.38 53.97
C PRO A 39 14.86 1.17 53.35
N PHE A 40 13.93 1.64 54.18
CA PHE A 40 12.72 2.37 53.76
C PHE A 40 13.03 3.48 52.73
N TYR A 41 14.19 4.12 52.83
CA TYR A 41 14.67 5.14 51.89
C TYR A 41 14.92 4.62 50.45
N LEU A 42 15.37 3.38 50.25
CA LEU A 42 15.52 2.78 48.92
C LEU A 42 14.16 2.47 48.29
N THR A 43 13.21 1.96 49.08
CA THR A 43 11.83 1.74 48.61
C THR A 43 11.12 3.06 48.32
N ALA A 44 11.32 4.08 49.16
CA ALA A 44 10.74 5.43 49.00
C ALA A 44 11.30 6.18 47.79
N THR A 45 12.60 6.05 47.50
CA THR A 45 13.21 6.68 46.32
C THR A 45 12.79 5.99 45.03
N ALA A 46 12.69 4.67 45.02
CA ALA A 46 12.17 3.92 43.86
C ALA A 46 10.69 4.24 43.57
N THR A 47 9.85 4.36 44.60
CA THR A 47 8.44 4.78 44.43
C THR A 47 8.34 6.23 43.97
N ALA A 48 9.11 7.15 44.54
CA ALA A 48 9.13 8.55 44.10
C ALA A 48 9.56 8.70 42.63
N ALA A 49 10.60 7.97 42.20
CA ALA A 49 11.05 7.97 40.81
C ALA A 49 9.98 7.38 39.86
N THR A 50 9.28 6.34 40.29
CA THR A 50 8.19 5.72 39.52
C THR A 50 7.01 6.69 39.37
N ILE A 51 6.60 7.36 40.45
CA ILE A 51 5.55 8.38 40.44
C ILE A 51 5.93 9.54 39.52
N ALA A 52 7.16 10.04 39.61
CA ALA A 52 7.65 11.10 38.75
C ALA A 52 7.65 10.71 37.26
N THR A 53 8.02 9.46 36.96
CA THR A 53 8.03 8.94 35.58
C THR A 53 6.60 8.80 35.03
N ILE A 54 5.68 8.20 35.80
CA ILE A 54 4.27 8.08 35.41
C ILE A 54 3.64 9.46 35.26
N GLY A 55 3.88 10.36 36.21
CA GLY A 55 3.38 11.74 36.17
C GLY A 55 3.89 12.50 34.96
N SER A 56 5.19 12.37 34.64
CA SER A 56 5.80 13.02 33.48
C SER A 56 5.29 12.43 32.15
N ALA A 57 5.11 11.11 32.07
CA ALA A 57 4.52 10.46 30.89
C ALA A 57 3.05 10.84 30.70
N ALA A 58 2.27 10.88 31.77
CA ALA A 58 0.87 11.32 31.74
C ALA A 58 0.75 12.81 31.38
N TRP A 59 1.62 13.66 31.92
CA TRP A 59 1.68 15.09 31.57
C TRP A 59 2.08 15.32 30.12
N TYR A 60 3.08 14.58 29.62
CA TYR A 60 3.48 14.60 28.22
C TYR A 60 2.33 14.15 27.31
N TYR A 61 1.64 13.06 27.66
CA TYR A 61 0.49 12.58 26.90
C TYR A 61 -0.70 13.56 26.96
N HIS A 62 -0.90 14.27 28.07
CA HIS A 62 -1.93 15.29 28.18
C HIS A 62 -1.65 16.51 27.29
N LEU A 63 -0.39 16.96 27.24
CA LEU A 63 0.04 18.11 26.44
C LEU A 63 0.16 17.80 24.94
N TYR A 64 0.64 16.61 24.59
CA TYR A 64 1.05 16.28 23.23
C TYR A 64 0.40 15.02 22.64
N GLY A 65 -0.35 14.26 23.45
CA GLY A 65 -1.00 13.01 23.02
C GLY A 65 -2.44 13.18 22.52
N GLN A 66 -3.02 14.38 22.64
CA GLN A 66 -4.27 14.72 21.96
C GLN A 66 -3.92 15.02 20.49
N GLU A 67 -4.13 14.05 19.61
CA GLU A 67 -4.11 14.31 18.17
C GLU A 67 -5.22 15.32 17.85
N ALA A 68 -4.85 16.48 17.31
CA ALA A 68 -5.82 17.40 16.76
C ALA A 68 -6.41 16.76 15.51
N PHE A 69 -7.64 16.23 15.61
CA PHE A 69 -8.41 15.82 14.44
C PHE A 69 -8.75 17.08 13.65
N ALA A 70 -7.96 17.34 12.61
CA ALA A 70 -8.15 18.48 11.73
C ALA A 70 -9.40 18.34 10.84
N MET A 71 -9.93 17.12 10.71
CA MET A 71 -11.04 16.77 9.82
C MET A 71 -12.18 16.14 10.62
N THR A 72 -13.41 16.49 10.26
CA THR A 72 -14.62 15.82 10.71
C THR A 72 -14.78 14.46 10.01
N PRO A 73 -15.53 13.50 10.61
CA PRO A 73 -15.82 12.23 9.94
C PRO A 73 -16.50 12.39 8.57
N ALA A 74 -17.25 13.47 8.36
CA ALA A 74 -17.86 13.78 7.07
C ALA A 74 -16.82 14.21 6.03
N GLU A 75 -15.81 14.99 6.42
CA GLU A 75 -14.73 15.42 5.53
C GLU A 75 -13.76 14.30 5.20
N GLU A 76 -13.52 13.38 6.14
CA GLU A 76 -12.71 12.18 5.90
C GLU A 76 -13.44 11.15 5.02
N GLY A 77 -14.77 11.06 5.17
CA GLY A 77 -15.58 10.01 4.59
C GLY A 77 -15.62 8.76 5.47
N LEU A 78 -16.68 7.98 5.34
CA LEU A 78 -16.83 6.71 6.05
C LEU A 78 -15.76 5.72 5.57
N HIS A 79 -15.03 5.11 6.50
CA HIS A 79 -14.05 4.08 6.17
C HIS A 79 -14.75 2.84 5.58
N PRO A 80 -14.26 2.29 4.44
CA PRO A 80 -14.86 1.12 3.83
C PRO A 80 -14.68 -0.12 4.71
N ALA A 81 -15.65 -1.04 4.62
CA ALA A 81 -15.52 -2.35 5.26
C ALA A 81 -14.45 -3.18 4.54
N LYS A 82 -13.81 -4.11 5.25
CA LYS A 82 -12.84 -5.03 4.65
C LYS A 82 -13.58 -6.19 3.99
N TYR A 83 -13.74 -6.15 2.67
CA TYR A 83 -14.40 -7.24 1.96
C TYR A 83 -13.40 -8.38 1.69
N PRO A 84 -13.85 -9.65 1.73
CA PRO A 84 -12.97 -10.81 1.57
C PRO A 84 -12.70 -11.09 0.09
N TRP A 85 -11.98 -10.20 -0.60
CA TRP A 85 -11.60 -10.40 -2.00
C TRP A 85 -10.74 -11.66 -2.16
N GLU A 86 -11.07 -12.52 -3.13
CA GLU A 86 -10.27 -13.73 -3.42
C GLU A 86 -8.83 -13.36 -3.75
N HIS A 87 -8.63 -12.38 -4.64
CA HIS A 87 -7.30 -11.89 -5.01
C HIS A 87 -6.56 -11.20 -3.86
N ALA A 88 -7.16 -10.90 -2.70
CA ALA A 88 -6.40 -10.39 -1.55
C ALA A 88 -5.60 -11.51 -0.84
N GLN A 89 -6.00 -12.77 -1.01
CA GLN A 89 -5.30 -13.90 -0.39
C GLN A 89 -3.93 -14.12 -1.07
N TRP A 90 -2.91 -14.45 -0.27
CA TRP A 90 -1.52 -14.57 -0.75
C TRP A 90 -1.29 -15.73 -1.73
N THR A 91 -2.15 -16.75 -1.72
CA THR A 91 -2.10 -17.93 -2.62
C THR A 91 -3.05 -17.84 -3.81
N LYS A 92 -3.89 -16.81 -3.87
CA LYS A 92 -4.91 -16.64 -4.90
C LYS A 92 -4.53 -15.58 -5.92
N THR A 93 -5.08 -15.74 -7.11
CA THR A 93 -4.92 -14.89 -8.31
C THR A 93 -6.23 -14.14 -8.54
N PHE A 94 -6.30 -13.29 -9.56
CA PHE A 94 -7.57 -12.73 -10.01
C PHE A 94 -8.55 -13.84 -10.42
N ASP A 95 -9.84 -13.56 -10.27
CA ASP A 95 -10.89 -14.35 -10.92
C ASP A 95 -11.06 -13.84 -12.36
N HIS A 96 -10.45 -14.51 -13.33
CA HIS A 96 -10.47 -14.08 -14.74
C HIS A 96 -11.88 -14.04 -15.36
N GLN A 97 -12.84 -14.82 -14.84
CA GLN A 97 -14.23 -14.72 -15.26
C GLN A 97 -14.90 -13.46 -14.72
N ALA A 98 -14.58 -13.07 -13.47
CA ALA A 98 -14.96 -11.77 -12.94
C ALA A 98 -14.28 -10.60 -13.68
N LEU A 99 -13.03 -10.76 -14.14
CA LEU A 99 -12.37 -9.75 -14.99
C LEU A 99 -13.12 -9.54 -16.31
N ARG A 100 -13.53 -10.64 -16.97
CA ARG A 100 -14.31 -10.58 -18.21
C ARG A 100 -15.64 -9.85 -18.02
N ARG A 101 -16.40 -10.24 -16.99
CA ARG A 101 -17.68 -9.59 -16.63
C ARG A 101 -17.49 -8.13 -16.19
N GLY A 102 -16.42 -7.85 -15.46
CA GLY A 102 -16.09 -6.49 -15.01
C GLY A 102 -15.73 -5.56 -16.17
N PHE A 103 -15.03 -6.09 -17.18
CA PHE A 103 -14.77 -5.34 -18.41
C PHE A 103 -16.05 -5.02 -19.17
N GLN A 104 -17.01 -5.96 -19.23
CA GLN A 104 -18.33 -5.72 -19.81
C GLN A 104 -19.05 -4.57 -19.08
N VAL A 105 -19.10 -4.59 -17.74
CA VAL A 105 -19.67 -3.49 -16.93
C VAL A 105 -18.96 -2.17 -17.21
N TYR A 106 -17.63 -2.15 -17.29
CA TYR A 106 -16.88 -0.95 -17.62
C TYR A 106 -17.28 -0.41 -19.00
N ARG A 107 -17.36 -1.26 -20.02
CA ARG A 107 -17.67 -0.85 -21.40
C ARG A 107 -19.09 -0.33 -21.55
N GLU A 108 -20.06 -0.99 -20.91
CA GLU A 108 -21.49 -0.66 -21.05
C GLU A 108 -21.95 0.48 -20.12
N VAL A 109 -21.27 0.69 -18.99
CA VAL A 109 -21.70 1.67 -17.97
C VAL A 109 -20.69 2.80 -17.79
N CYS A 110 -19.40 2.50 -17.68
CA CYS A 110 -18.40 3.48 -17.25
C CYS A 110 -17.71 4.21 -18.41
N ALA A 111 -17.52 3.54 -19.55
CA ALA A 111 -16.70 4.02 -20.66
C ALA A 111 -17.27 5.29 -21.33
N SER A 112 -18.54 5.62 -21.10
CA SER A 112 -19.15 6.87 -21.57
C SER A 112 -18.64 8.12 -20.86
N CYS A 113 -18.11 7.98 -19.63
CA CYS A 113 -17.66 9.10 -18.81
C CYS A 113 -16.24 8.93 -18.28
N HIS A 114 -15.74 7.71 -18.15
CA HIS A 114 -14.43 7.39 -17.59
C HIS A 114 -13.47 6.84 -18.62
N SER A 115 -12.30 7.46 -18.73
CA SER A 115 -11.20 6.97 -19.54
C SER A 115 -10.44 5.81 -18.87
N LEU A 116 -9.79 4.99 -19.70
CA LEU A 116 -8.88 3.91 -19.31
C LEU A 116 -7.57 4.01 -20.12
N THR A 117 -6.94 5.19 -20.06
CA THR A 117 -5.87 5.62 -20.98
C THR A 117 -4.58 4.80 -20.92
N ARG A 118 -4.37 3.99 -19.87
CA ARG A 118 -3.12 3.22 -19.71
C ARG A 118 -3.23 1.75 -20.09
N VAL A 119 -4.43 1.28 -20.48
CA VAL A 119 -4.66 -0.12 -20.84
C VAL A 119 -4.90 -0.23 -22.36
N PRO A 120 -3.93 -0.75 -23.13
CA PRO A 120 -4.11 -1.02 -24.55
C PRO A 120 -4.91 -2.31 -24.79
N TRP A 121 -5.54 -2.42 -25.95
CA TRP A 121 -6.39 -3.56 -26.32
C TRP A 121 -5.67 -4.92 -26.21
N ARG A 122 -4.38 -4.96 -26.55
CA ARG A 122 -3.55 -6.18 -26.47
C ARG A 122 -3.41 -6.73 -25.04
N ASP A 123 -3.56 -5.92 -24.00
CA ASP A 123 -3.32 -6.38 -22.62
C ASP A 123 -4.47 -7.26 -22.12
N PHE A 124 -5.66 -7.14 -22.73
CA PHE A 124 -6.81 -8.00 -22.46
C PHE A 124 -6.67 -9.42 -23.04
N VAL A 125 -5.83 -9.58 -24.07
CA VAL A 125 -5.67 -10.82 -24.84
C VAL A 125 -5.03 -11.90 -23.99
N GLY A 126 -5.69 -13.04 -23.87
CA GLY A 126 -5.21 -14.17 -23.05
C GLY A 126 -5.39 -13.96 -21.54
N VAL A 127 -5.91 -12.80 -21.13
CA VAL A 127 -6.31 -12.53 -19.74
C VAL A 127 -7.81 -12.71 -19.60
N LEU A 128 -8.59 -11.89 -20.29
CA LEU A 128 -10.06 -11.87 -20.16
C LEU A 128 -10.80 -12.19 -21.45
N HIS A 129 -10.15 -12.05 -22.61
CA HIS A 129 -10.71 -12.38 -23.92
C HIS A 129 -9.66 -12.99 -24.85
N THR A 130 -10.15 -13.63 -25.91
CA THR A 130 -9.30 -14.15 -26.99
C THR A 130 -8.78 -13.03 -27.90
N VAL A 131 -7.83 -13.37 -28.77
CA VAL A 131 -7.29 -12.43 -29.78
C VAL A 131 -8.40 -11.92 -30.68
N ASP A 132 -9.24 -12.81 -31.19
CA ASP A 132 -10.27 -12.48 -32.17
C ASP A 132 -11.37 -11.61 -31.56
N GLU A 133 -11.83 -11.96 -30.35
CA GLU A 133 -12.80 -11.14 -29.61
C GLU A 133 -12.29 -9.71 -29.38
N MET A 134 -11.06 -9.56 -28.89
CA MET A 134 -10.46 -8.24 -28.64
C MET A 134 -10.21 -7.46 -29.91
N LYS A 135 -9.86 -8.15 -31.00
CA LYS A 135 -9.67 -7.52 -32.29
C LYS A 135 -10.99 -6.94 -32.82
N THR A 136 -12.07 -7.70 -32.75
CA THR A 136 -13.41 -7.23 -33.14
C THR A 136 -13.81 -6.00 -32.32
N MET A 137 -13.65 -6.03 -31.00
CA MET A 137 -13.97 -4.86 -30.15
C MET A 137 -13.08 -3.64 -30.41
N ALA A 138 -11.80 -3.84 -30.75
CA ALA A 138 -10.94 -2.73 -31.13
C ALA A 138 -11.41 -2.11 -32.46
N GLU A 139 -11.83 -2.93 -33.43
CA GLU A 139 -12.30 -2.50 -34.75
C GLU A 139 -13.64 -1.74 -34.70
N GLU A 140 -14.44 -1.88 -33.63
CA GLU A 140 -15.65 -1.08 -33.39
C GLU A 140 -15.37 0.42 -33.12
N ASN A 141 -14.12 0.77 -32.85
CA ASN A 141 -13.71 2.13 -32.50
C ASN A 141 -12.86 2.75 -33.62
N GLU A 142 -13.00 4.07 -33.82
CA GLU A 142 -12.25 4.82 -34.82
C GLU A 142 -11.06 5.58 -34.22
N TYR A 143 -9.93 5.52 -34.91
CA TYR A 143 -8.66 6.15 -34.51
C TYR A 143 -8.06 6.96 -35.65
N ASP A 144 -7.24 7.94 -35.31
CA ASP A 144 -6.48 8.71 -36.30
C ASP A 144 -5.38 7.86 -36.96
N THR A 145 -5.22 8.03 -38.28
CA THR A 145 -4.08 7.51 -39.03
C THR A 145 -2.89 8.46 -38.96
N GLU A 146 -1.77 8.03 -39.53
CA GLU A 146 -0.71 8.97 -39.90
C GLU A 146 -1.22 9.88 -41.03
N PRO A 147 -0.74 11.13 -41.14
CA PRO A 147 -1.08 12.00 -42.26
C PRO A 147 -0.72 11.34 -43.60
N ASN A 148 -1.63 11.40 -44.57
CA ASN A 148 -1.38 10.91 -45.92
C ASN A 148 -0.46 11.85 -46.72
N ASP A 149 -0.19 11.55 -47.99
CA ASP A 149 0.71 12.35 -48.86
C ASP A 149 0.21 13.80 -49.11
N GLU A 150 -1.05 14.08 -48.79
CA GLU A 150 -1.67 15.41 -48.86
C GLU A 150 -1.69 16.13 -47.50
N GLY A 151 -1.21 15.47 -46.45
CA GLY A 151 -1.17 15.98 -45.07
C GLY A 151 -2.49 15.84 -44.31
N GLU A 152 -3.46 15.08 -44.84
CA GLU A 152 -4.75 14.85 -44.21
C GLU A 152 -4.70 13.65 -43.25
N ILE A 153 -5.34 13.78 -42.09
CA ILE A 153 -5.46 12.69 -41.10
C ILE A 153 -6.80 11.99 -41.31
N GLU A 154 -6.74 10.75 -41.77
CA GLU A 154 -7.92 9.90 -41.97
C GLU A 154 -8.25 9.11 -40.69
N LYS A 155 -9.44 8.52 -40.65
CA LYS A 155 -9.84 7.60 -39.60
C LYS A 155 -9.60 6.16 -40.05
N ARG A 156 -9.22 5.30 -39.11
CA ARG A 156 -9.09 3.86 -39.30
C ARG A 156 -9.79 3.09 -38.18
N PRO A 157 -10.23 1.85 -38.43
CA PRO A 157 -10.62 0.96 -37.34
C PRO A 157 -9.45 0.72 -36.38
N GLY A 158 -9.79 0.45 -35.12
CA GLY A 158 -8.81 0.13 -34.09
C GLY A 158 -8.08 -1.18 -34.34
N LYS A 159 -6.90 -1.29 -33.76
CA LYS A 159 -6.08 -2.51 -33.71
C LYS A 159 -5.65 -2.78 -32.27
N LEU A 160 -5.19 -4.00 -32.00
CA LEU A 160 -4.76 -4.43 -30.66
C LEU A 160 -3.66 -3.55 -30.03
N SER A 161 -2.85 -2.86 -30.83
CA SER A 161 -1.82 -1.97 -30.29
C SER A 161 -2.37 -0.65 -29.73
N ASP A 162 -3.59 -0.27 -30.09
CA ASP A 162 -4.21 0.99 -29.69
C ASP A 162 -4.69 0.95 -28.24
N TYR A 163 -4.91 2.14 -27.68
CA TYR A 163 -5.52 2.34 -26.37
C TYR A 163 -7.02 2.55 -26.48
N MET A 164 -7.76 2.26 -25.42
CA MET A 164 -9.20 2.52 -25.40
C MET A 164 -9.48 4.02 -25.63
N PRO A 165 -10.46 4.39 -26.47
CA PRO A 165 -10.72 5.80 -26.76
C PRO A 165 -11.21 6.50 -25.50
N ALA A 166 -10.77 7.75 -25.32
CA ALA A 166 -11.27 8.57 -24.23
C ALA A 166 -12.71 9.03 -24.54
N PRO A 167 -13.63 9.07 -23.55
CA PRO A 167 -15.00 9.53 -23.76
C PRO A 167 -15.10 11.02 -24.13
N TYR A 168 -14.09 11.79 -23.77
CA TYR A 168 -14.03 13.22 -24.02
C TYR A 168 -12.71 13.58 -24.72
N LYS A 169 -12.78 14.58 -25.60
CA LYS A 169 -11.62 15.10 -26.33
C LYS A 169 -10.56 15.75 -25.44
N ASN A 170 -10.99 16.33 -24.32
CA ASN A 170 -10.16 17.04 -23.35
C ASN A 170 -10.90 17.25 -22.01
N ASP A 171 -10.17 17.71 -21.01
CA ASP A 171 -10.67 17.93 -19.65
C ASP A 171 -11.80 18.98 -19.61
N GLU A 172 -11.73 20.02 -20.45
CA GLU A 172 -12.76 21.06 -20.51
C GLU A 172 -14.09 20.51 -21.02
N ALA A 173 -14.07 19.64 -22.04
CA ALA A 173 -15.26 18.97 -22.53
C ALA A 173 -15.85 18.02 -21.48
N ALA A 174 -15.00 17.30 -20.76
CA ALA A 174 -15.42 16.43 -19.67
C ALA A 174 -16.10 17.21 -18.55
N ARG A 175 -15.51 18.34 -18.12
CA ARG A 175 -16.10 19.23 -17.10
C ARG A 175 -17.41 19.85 -17.57
N ALA A 176 -17.47 20.32 -18.81
CA ALA A 176 -18.68 20.90 -19.37
C ALA A 176 -19.84 19.89 -19.40
N ALA A 177 -19.57 18.62 -19.68
CA ALA A 177 -20.57 17.55 -19.72
C ALA A 177 -21.01 17.07 -18.32
N ASN A 178 -20.23 17.34 -17.26
CA ASN A 178 -20.44 16.77 -15.92
C ASN A 178 -20.53 17.86 -14.82
N ASN A 179 -21.24 18.96 -15.08
CA ASN A 179 -21.48 20.03 -14.10
C ASN A 179 -20.20 20.60 -13.46
N GLY A 180 -19.11 20.70 -14.23
CA GLY A 180 -17.82 21.23 -13.79
C GLY A 180 -16.88 20.19 -13.15
N ALA A 181 -17.38 18.99 -12.82
CA ALA A 181 -16.59 17.89 -12.29
C ALA A 181 -15.85 17.16 -13.43
N LEU A 182 -14.61 16.74 -13.19
CA LEU A 182 -13.83 15.94 -14.12
C LEU A 182 -13.84 14.48 -13.67
N PRO A 183 -14.46 13.55 -14.42
CA PRO A 183 -14.35 12.14 -14.13
C PRO A 183 -12.87 11.69 -14.20
N PRO A 184 -12.31 11.07 -13.14
CA PRO A 184 -10.94 10.61 -13.17
C PRO A 184 -10.74 9.44 -14.14
N ASP A 185 -9.55 9.35 -14.72
CA ASP A 185 -9.08 8.15 -15.42
C ASP A 185 -9.05 6.96 -14.44
N LEU A 186 -9.61 5.82 -14.86
CA LEU A 186 -9.78 4.67 -13.98
C LEU A 186 -8.61 3.68 -14.02
N SER A 187 -7.59 3.91 -14.86
CA SER A 187 -6.52 2.93 -15.07
C SER A 187 -5.76 2.60 -13.78
N LEU A 188 -5.66 3.53 -12.84
CA LEU A 188 -4.95 3.36 -11.57
C LEU A 188 -5.83 3.67 -10.35
N ILE A 189 -7.16 3.78 -10.51
CA ILE A 189 -8.03 4.32 -9.46
C ILE A 189 -7.99 3.52 -8.17
N ILE A 190 -7.85 2.18 -8.28
CA ILE A 190 -7.74 1.26 -7.14
C ILE A 190 -6.47 1.55 -6.32
N LYS A 191 -5.36 1.90 -6.96
CA LYS A 191 -4.11 2.25 -6.27
C LYS A 191 -4.02 3.71 -5.87
N ALA A 192 -4.81 4.57 -6.51
CA ALA A 192 -4.83 6.00 -6.28
C ALA A 192 -5.78 6.43 -5.14
N ARG A 193 -6.42 5.48 -4.45
CA ARG A 193 -7.33 5.74 -3.34
C ARG A 193 -7.00 4.88 -2.14
N HIS A 194 -7.08 5.47 -0.95
CA HIS A 194 -7.01 4.71 0.31
C HIS A 194 -8.16 3.70 0.37
N GLY A 195 -7.90 2.49 0.88
CA GLY A 195 -8.87 1.40 0.88
C GLY A 195 -8.96 0.60 -0.44
N GLY A 196 -8.52 1.15 -1.57
CA GLY A 196 -8.45 0.45 -2.85
C GLY A 196 -9.77 -0.21 -3.28
N CYS A 197 -9.75 -1.55 -3.47
CA CYS A 197 -10.94 -2.32 -3.88
C CYS A 197 -12.12 -2.12 -2.94
N ASP A 198 -11.85 -2.13 -1.62
CA ASP A 198 -12.89 -1.93 -0.61
C ASP A 198 -13.55 -0.57 -0.75
N TYR A 199 -12.76 0.48 -0.99
CA TYR A 199 -13.26 1.84 -1.17
C TYR A 199 -14.13 1.96 -2.42
N VAL A 200 -13.67 1.49 -3.57
CA VAL A 200 -14.44 1.64 -4.82
C VAL A 200 -15.72 0.81 -4.79
N PHE A 201 -15.68 -0.39 -4.21
CA PHE A 201 -16.89 -1.20 -4.02
C PHE A 201 -17.89 -0.49 -3.10
N SER A 202 -17.45 -0.05 -1.91
CA SER A 202 -18.30 0.69 -0.98
C SER A 202 -18.84 1.99 -1.59
N LEU A 203 -18.05 2.69 -2.39
CA LEU A 203 -18.50 3.89 -3.10
C LEU A 203 -19.63 3.57 -4.08
N LEU A 204 -19.45 2.55 -4.92
CA LEU A 204 -20.45 2.16 -5.94
C LEU A 204 -21.76 1.67 -5.32
N THR A 205 -21.70 0.92 -4.23
CA THR A 205 -22.89 0.35 -3.56
C THR A 205 -23.39 1.20 -2.38
N GLY A 206 -22.78 2.36 -2.14
CA GLY A 206 -22.98 3.16 -0.93
C GLY A 206 -23.94 4.33 -1.07
N TYR A 207 -24.54 4.54 -2.24
CA TYR A 207 -25.53 5.58 -2.47
C TYR A 207 -26.85 5.23 -1.76
N PRO A 208 -27.26 5.96 -0.70
CA PRO A 208 -28.58 5.78 -0.13
C PRO A 208 -29.64 6.38 -1.07
N ASP A 209 -30.88 5.91 -0.95
CA ASP A 209 -31.99 6.46 -1.75
C ASP A 209 -32.31 7.91 -1.37
N GLU A 210 -32.14 8.26 -0.09
CA GLU A 210 -32.27 9.63 0.41
C GLU A 210 -31.09 9.98 1.35
N PRO A 211 -30.58 11.22 1.32
CA PRO A 211 -29.58 11.69 2.28
C PRO A 211 -30.11 11.59 3.72
N PRO A 212 -29.25 11.27 4.72
CA PRO A 212 -29.68 11.21 6.10
C PRO A 212 -30.16 12.58 6.59
N ALA A 213 -31.10 12.60 7.53
CA ALA A 213 -31.68 13.82 8.07
C ALA A 213 -30.59 14.77 8.61
N GLY A 214 -30.55 15.99 8.08
CA GLY A 214 -29.57 17.02 8.44
C GLY A 214 -28.31 17.05 7.59
N ALA A 215 -28.12 16.09 6.66
CA ALA A 215 -27.06 16.20 5.66
C ALA A 215 -27.43 17.23 4.58
N SER A 216 -26.61 18.27 4.44
CA SER A 216 -26.71 19.24 3.36
C SER A 216 -25.76 18.86 2.23
N VAL A 217 -26.29 18.48 1.08
CA VAL A 217 -25.50 18.26 -0.14
C VAL A 217 -25.61 19.49 -1.02
N GLN A 218 -24.49 19.95 -1.59
CA GLN A 218 -24.51 21.09 -2.50
C GLN A 218 -25.32 20.77 -3.76
N GLU A 219 -25.95 21.79 -4.34
CA GLU A 219 -26.73 21.63 -5.57
C GLU A 219 -25.88 21.00 -6.69
N GLY A 220 -26.42 19.97 -7.35
CA GLY A 220 -25.72 19.21 -8.40
C GLY A 220 -24.81 18.09 -7.90
N LEU A 221 -24.62 17.92 -6.58
CA LEU A 221 -23.94 16.77 -5.99
C LEU A 221 -24.95 15.75 -5.44
N ASN A 222 -24.52 14.49 -5.35
CA ASN A 222 -25.24 13.38 -4.74
C ASN A 222 -24.62 13.04 -3.38
N PHE A 223 -25.41 12.51 -2.46
CA PHE A 223 -24.89 12.03 -1.17
C PHE A 223 -24.25 10.65 -1.33
N ASN A 224 -23.03 10.50 -0.85
CA ASN A 224 -22.40 9.20 -0.64
C ASN A 224 -21.51 9.26 0.62
N PRO A 225 -21.77 8.45 1.66
CA PRO A 225 -21.06 8.54 2.92
C PRO A 225 -19.58 8.15 2.80
N TYR A 226 -19.19 7.35 1.81
CA TYR A 226 -17.79 6.94 1.62
C TYR A 226 -16.95 7.99 0.90
N PHE A 227 -17.56 8.93 0.18
CA PHE A 227 -16.82 9.98 -0.49
C PHE A 227 -16.35 11.04 0.52
N PRO A 228 -15.08 11.48 0.51
CA PRO A 228 -14.61 12.55 1.39
C PRO A 228 -15.42 13.83 1.18
N GLY A 229 -16.03 14.36 2.24
CA GLY A 229 -16.97 15.49 2.18
C GLY A 229 -18.42 15.10 1.90
N THR A 230 -18.73 13.81 1.71
CA THR A 230 -20.05 13.20 1.47
C THR A 230 -20.83 13.64 0.21
N GLY A 231 -20.47 14.77 -0.41
CA GLY A 231 -21.04 15.23 -1.67
C GLY A 231 -20.18 14.82 -2.86
N ILE A 232 -20.72 13.99 -3.75
CA ILE A 232 -20.04 13.50 -4.96
C ILE A 232 -20.79 13.92 -6.22
N ALA A 233 -20.09 14.36 -7.27
CA ALA A 233 -20.69 14.76 -8.54
C ALA A 233 -21.12 13.58 -9.43
N MET A 234 -20.84 12.34 -9.00
CA MET A 234 -21.21 11.12 -9.70
C MET A 234 -22.63 10.70 -9.30
N ALA A 235 -23.45 10.32 -10.27
CA ALA A 235 -24.75 9.73 -10.02
C ALA A 235 -24.63 8.26 -9.58
N ARG A 236 -25.70 7.71 -9.00
CA ARG A 236 -25.82 6.26 -8.86
C ARG A 236 -26.01 5.66 -10.26
N VAL A 237 -25.02 4.90 -10.73
CA VAL A 237 -24.99 4.34 -12.09
C VAL A 237 -25.21 2.83 -12.14
N LEU A 238 -25.22 2.14 -10.98
CA LEU A 238 -25.49 0.71 -10.92
C LEU A 238 -26.86 0.45 -10.31
N PHE A 239 -27.68 -0.26 -11.08
CA PHE A 239 -29.03 -0.71 -10.73
C PHE A 239 -29.20 -2.18 -11.12
N ASP A 240 -30.05 -2.92 -10.42
CA ASP A 240 -30.23 -4.35 -10.69
C ASP A 240 -30.75 -4.59 -12.11
N GLY A 241 -30.11 -5.52 -12.83
CA GLY A 241 -30.47 -5.89 -14.20
C GLY A 241 -30.03 -4.90 -15.28
N LEU A 242 -29.11 -3.97 -14.97
CA LEU A 242 -28.63 -2.96 -15.94
C LEU A 242 -27.86 -3.56 -17.13
N VAL A 243 -27.12 -4.64 -16.89
CA VAL A 243 -26.36 -5.38 -17.92
C VAL A 243 -26.82 -6.84 -17.94
N GLU A 244 -26.69 -7.51 -19.09
CA GLU A 244 -26.92 -8.95 -19.20
C GLU A 244 -25.57 -9.64 -19.40
N TYR A 245 -25.13 -10.43 -18.42
CA TYR A 245 -23.85 -11.13 -18.51
C TYR A 245 -23.90 -12.27 -19.53
N GLU A 246 -22.83 -12.40 -20.32
CA GLU A 246 -22.68 -13.46 -21.33
C GLU A 246 -22.81 -14.88 -20.74
N ASP A 247 -22.44 -15.07 -19.47
CA ASP A 247 -22.46 -16.36 -18.77
C ASP A 247 -23.75 -16.63 -17.98
N GLY A 248 -24.73 -15.72 -18.04
CA GLY A 248 -26.00 -15.83 -17.33
C GLY A 248 -25.93 -15.56 -15.82
N THR A 249 -24.81 -15.03 -15.31
CA THR A 249 -24.73 -14.61 -13.91
C THR A 249 -25.81 -13.53 -13.62
N PRO A 250 -26.49 -13.57 -12.45
CA PRO A 250 -27.44 -12.51 -12.09
C PRO A 250 -26.74 -11.15 -11.94
N ALA A 251 -27.09 -10.19 -12.79
CA ALA A 251 -26.51 -8.85 -12.78
C ALA A 251 -27.13 -7.94 -11.71
N THR A 252 -26.93 -8.28 -10.44
CA THR A 252 -27.30 -7.38 -9.33
C THR A 252 -26.28 -6.25 -9.19
N THR A 253 -26.67 -5.17 -8.53
CA THR A 253 -25.84 -3.98 -8.27
C THR A 253 -24.52 -4.35 -7.60
N SER A 254 -24.57 -5.20 -6.58
CA SER A 254 -23.38 -5.66 -5.85
C SER A 254 -22.52 -6.61 -6.69
N GLN A 255 -23.13 -7.45 -7.53
CA GLN A 255 -22.38 -8.32 -8.43
C GLN A 255 -21.61 -7.50 -9.46
N MET A 256 -22.26 -6.56 -10.14
CA MET A 256 -21.62 -5.63 -11.06
C MET A 256 -20.51 -4.81 -10.41
N ALA A 257 -20.75 -4.30 -9.20
CA ALA A 257 -19.74 -3.57 -8.44
C ALA A 257 -18.52 -4.44 -8.11
N LYS A 258 -18.74 -5.72 -7.72
CA LYS A 258 -17.66 -6.66 -7.43
C LYS A 258 -16.83 -6.94 -8.69
N ASP A 259 -17.48 -7.18 -9.82
CA ASP A 259 -16.77 -7.53 -11.06
C ASP A 259 -16.01 -6.34 -11.65
N VAL A 260 -16.62 -5.15 -11.70
CA VAL A 260 -15.93 -3.95 -12.20
C VAL A 260 -14.75 -3.57 -11.30
N VAL A 261 -14.86 -3.76 -9.97
CA VAL A 261 -13.72 -3.52 -9.05
C VAL A 261 -12.61 -4.54 -9.26
N GLU A 262 -12.94 -5.82 -9.48
CA GLU A 262 -11.95 -6.84 -9.83
C GLU A 262 -11.21 -6.45 -11.11
N PHE A 263 -11.96 -6.03 -12.14
CA PHE A 263 -11.41 -5.54 -13.41
C PHE A 263 -10.52 -4.32 -13.24
N LEU A 264 -10.95 -3.32 -12.48
CA LEU A 264 -10.17 -2.11 -12.22
C LEU A 264 -8.91 -2.39 -11.39
N ASN A 265 -8.93 -3.42 -10.54
CA ASN A 265 -7.74 -3.84 -9.82
C ASN A 265 -6.73 -4.49 -10.76
N TRP A 266 -7.20 -5.34 -11.69
CA TRP A 266 -6.35 -5.85 -12.76
C TRP A 266 -5.80 -4.74 -13.66
N ALA A 267 -6.62 -3.75 -14.04
CA ALA A 267 -6.16 -2.60 -14.83
C ALA A 267 -5.03 -1.82 -14.13
N ALA A 268 -5.09 -1.75 -12.80
CA ALA A 268 -4.08 -1.07 -12.00
C ALA A 268 -2.83 -1.92 -11.67
N GLU A 269 -2.97 -3.25 -11.63
CA GLU A 269 -1.90 -4.22 -11.35
C GLU A 269 -1.97 -5.45 -12.27
N PRO A 270 -1.76 -5.29 -13.59
CA PRO A 270 -1.83 -6.41 -14.53
C PRO A 270 -0.77 -7.49 -14.25
N GLU A 271 0.28 -7.14 -13.50
CA GLU A 271 1.35 -8.06 -13.11
C GLU A 271 1.05 -8.90 -11.87
N MET A 272 -0.08 -8.70 -11.17
CA MET A 272 -0.32 -9.30 -9.84
C MET A 272 -0.16 -10.83 -9.83
N ASP A 273 -0.68 -11.53 -10.84
CA ASP A 273 -0.68 -12.99 -10.89
C ASP A 273 0.73 -13.55 -11.00
N GLU A 274 1.52 -13.03 -11.96
CA GLU A 274 2.92 -13.39 -12.10
C GLU A 274 3.76 -12.87 -10.92
N ARG A 275 3.45 -11.69 -10.36
CA ARG A 275 4.13 -11.15 -9.17
C ARG A 275 3.96 -12.07 -7.96
N LYS A 276 2.76 -12.59 -7.70
CA LYS A 276 2.52 -13.54 -6.60
C LYS A 276 3.19 -14.89 -6.85
N LYS A 277 3.09 -15.42 -8.07
CA LYS A 277 3.76 -16.66 -8.47
C LYS A 277 5.28 -16.57 -8.33
N MET A 278 5.88 -15.48 -8.80
CA MET A 278 7.31 -15.20 -8.66
C MET A 278 7.69 -14.93 -7.21
N GLY A 279 6.84 -14.24 -6.44
CA GLY A 279 7.00 -14.04 -5.01
C GLY A 279 7.08 -15.35 -4.23
N LEU A 280 6.20 -16.30 -4.52
CA LEU A 280 6.21 -17.64 -3.90
C LEU A 280 7.52 -18.40 -4.19
N LYS A 281 7.98 -18.36 -5.45
CA LYS A 281 9.28 -18.94 -5.84
C LYS A 281 10.42 -18.28 -5.09
N ALA A 282 10.44 -16.95 -5.03
CA ALA A 282 11.49 -16.18 -4.37
C ALA A 282 11.53 -16.46 -2.85
N ILE A 283 10.39 -16.50 -2.18
CA ILE A 283 10.29 -16.84 -0.74
C ILE A 283 10.81 -18.26 -0.49
N THR A 284 10.41 -19.23 -1.31
CA THR A 284 10.82 -20.63 -1.17
C THR A 284 12.33 -20.79 -1.30
N ILE A 285 12.93 -20.21 -2.34
CA ILE A 285 14.38 -20.26 -2.58
C ILE A 285 15.12 -19.53 -1.46
N SER A 286 14.66 -18.33 -1.08
CA SER A 286 15.29 -17.52 -0.03
C SER A 286 15.24 -18.21 1.32
N ALA A 287 14.14 -18.88 1.67
CA ALA A 287 14.03 -19.65 2.90
C ALA A 287 15.03 -20.82 2.93
N GLY A 288 15.19 -21.55 1.82
CA GLY A 288 16.18 -22.61 1.69
C GLY A 288 17.63 -22.11 1.83
N LEU A 289 17.96 -21.02 1.12
CA LEU A 289 19.28 -20.39 1.20
C LEU A 289 19.56 -19.83 2.60
N PHE A 290 18.55 -19.23 3.24
CA PHE A 290 18.66 -18.74 4.61
C PHE A 290 18.95 -19.88 5.59
N ALA A 291 18.19 -20.98 5.53
CA ALA A 291 18.43 -22.15 6.38
C ALA A 291 19.84 -22.74 6.19
N LEU A 292 20.29 -22.87 4.93
CA LEU A 292 21.65 -23.30 4.62
C LEU A 292 22.70 -22.33 5.17
N SER A 293 22.50 -21.02 5.03
CA SER A 293 23.41 -20.00 5.54
C SER A 293 23.56 -20.08 7.07
N VAL A 294 22.45 -20.27 7.79
CA VAL A 294 22.43 -20.43 9.24
C VAL A 294 23.18 -21.69 9.64
N TRP A 295 22.97 -22.80 8.93
CA TRP A 295 23.69 -24.05 9.16
C TRP A 295 25.20 -23.88 8.95
N VAL A 296 25.63 -23.31 7.82
CA VAL A 296 27.04 -23.04 7.52
C VAL A 296 27.67 -22.12 8.58
N LYS A 297 26.93 -21.08 9.01
CA LYS A 297 27.39 -20.18 10.07
C LYS A 297 27.60 -20.94 11.38
N ARG A 298 26.65 -21.80 11.80
CA ARG A 298 26.80 -22.59 13.03
C ARG A 298 27.95 -23.58 12.93
N TYR A 299 28.10 -24.25 11.78
CA TYR A 299 29.20 -25.18 11.52
C TYR A 299 30.57 -24.49 11.62
N LYS A 300 30.78 -23.38 10.89
CA LYS A 300 32.06 -22.66 10.90
C LYS A 300 32.39 -22.01 12.24
N TRP A 301 31.38 -21.54 12.98
CA TRP A 301 31.58 -20.91 14.29
C TRP A 301 31.64 -21.89 15.46
N ALA A 302 31.43 -23.20 15.23
CA ALA A 302 31.37 -24.20 16.28
C ALA A 302 32.63 -24.17 17.17
N ALA A 303 33.82 -24.17 16.56
CA ALA A 303 35.09 -24.17 17.30
C ALA A 303 35.30 -22.94 18.20
N ILE A 304 34.90 -21.75 17.74
CA ILE A 304 35.00 -20.52 18.53
C ILE A 304 33.98 -20.52 19.67
N LYS A 305 32.77 -21.04 19.42
CA LYS A 305 31.70 -21.09 20.41
C LYS A 305 31.90 -22.18 21.46
N SER A 306 32.56 -23.29 21.12
CA SER A 306 32.84 -24.40 22.04
C SER A 306 34.20 -24.31 22.73
N ARG A 307 35.00 -23.26 22.46
CA ARG A 307 36.34 -23.12 23.05
C ARG A 307 36.26 -22.98 24.57
N LYS A 308 37.15 -23.68 25.28
CA LYS A 308 37.39 -23.51 26.72
C LYS A 308 38.73 -22.82 26.90
N ILE A 309 38.78 -21.77 27.71
CA ILE A 309 40.00 -21.00 27.97
C ILE A 309 40.41 -21.27 29.41
N VAL A 310 41.67 -21.69 29.61
CA VAL A 310 42.27 -21.88 30.92
C VAL A 310 43.35 -20.82 31.09
N TYR A 311 43.31 -20.06 32.18
CA TYR A 311 44.33 -19.08 32.53
C TYR A 311 45.05 -19.53 33.80
N ASN A 312 46.32 -19.91 33.63
CA ASN A 312 47.20 -20.26 34.73
C ASN A 312 48.13 -19.05 34.96
N PRO A 313 47.90 -18.25 36.03
CA PRO A 313 48.70 -17.06 36.27
C PRO A 313 50.16 -17.43 36.54
N PRO A 314 51.14 -16.67 36.03
CA PRO A 314 52.55 -16.94 36.28
C PRO A 314 52.90 -16.73 37.77
N VAL A 315 53.76 -17.59 38.30
CA VAL A 315 54.28 -17.45 39.67
C VAL A 315 55.17 -16.21 39.74
N ARG A 316 54.80 -15.24 40.59
CA ARG A 316 55.66 -14.08 40.88
C ARG A 316 56.82 -14.55 41.77
N ARG A 317 58.05 -14.40 41.28
CA ARG A 317 59.26 -14.55 42.09
C ARG A 317 59.53 -13.29 42.88
#